data_AF-G4ZSM4-F1
#
_entry.id   AF-G4ZSM4-F1
#
_cell.length_a   1.000
_cell.length_b   1.000
_cell.length_c   1.000
_cell.angle_alpha   90.00
_cell.angle_beta   90.00
_cell.angle_gamma   90.00
#
_symmetry.space_group_name_H-M   'P 1'
#
loop_
_entity.id
_entity.type
_entity.pdbx_description
1 polymer ?
#
loop_
_entity_poly.entity_id
_entity_poly.type
_entity_poly.pdbx_seq_one_letter_code
_entity_poly.pdbx_strand_id
1 'polypeptide(L)'
;PGSCMQRFRFRTSKTVKARNSKVHDPADKVPESFEHYARRLECIHAGKYKLRETGKRLRQQSCQIECPAQINACVRRVGTDPSRWVVCVTKIVVSLEHNHPVSESLFKHHPRTRLSIPDEVVHTVSIVQKAGAKKKTIHQYILENCDRLHIRAVAHKLAGLIQAGRRGAQSGAPGSSRVSQSGAATRAKTEMGQS
;
A
#
# COMPACT_ATOMS: atom_id res chain seq x y z
N PRO A 1 24.57 -7.01 18.99
CA PRO A 1 23.17 -7.39 18.68
C PRO A 1 22.95 -7.45 17.15
N GLY A 2 22.87 -8.65 16.58
CA GLY A 2 22.66 -8.83 15.14
C GLY A 2 21.31 -8.26 14.70
N SER A 3 21.33 -7.43 13.65
CA SER A 3 20.12 -6.91 13.03
C SER A 3 19.31 -8.06 12.43
N CYS A 4 18.13 -8.37 12.99
CA CYS A 4 17.20 -9.33 12.38
C CYS A 4 16.63 -8.71 11.09
N MET A 5 17.08 -9.19 9.93
CA MET A 5 16.58 -8.75 8.63
C MET A 5 15.37 -9.60 8.22
N GLN A 6 14.27 -9.44 8.93
CA GLN A 6 13.00 -10.10 8.63
C GLN A 6 11.89 -9.09 8.41
N ARG A 7 10.97 -9.40 7.49
CA ARG A 7 9.76 -8.60 7.31
C ARG A 7 8.73 -8.91 8.38
N PHE A 8 8.20 -7.85 8.96
CA PHE A 8 7.05 -7.90 9.86
C PHE A 8 5.82 -7.26 9.21
N ARG A 9 4.63 -7.69 9.64
CA ARG A 9 3.35 -7.05 9.33
C ARG A 9 2.69 -6.56 10.62
N PHE A 10 1.89 -5.50 10.51
CA PHE A 10 1.06 -5.04 11.62
C PHE A 10 -0.07 -6.03 11.87
N ARG A 11 -0.24 -6.44 13.12
CA ARG A 11 -1.37 -7.29 13.54
C ARG A 11 -2.42 -6.51 14.29
N THR A 12 -2.01 -5.71 15.26
CA THR A 12 -2.92 -4.88 16.05
C THR A 12 -2.29 -3.54 16.33
N SER A 13 -3.13 -2.52 16.46
CA SER A 13 -2.73 -1.18 16.84
C SER A 13 -3.71 -0.61 17.86
N LYS A 14 -3.20 0.25 18.74
CA LYS A 14 -3.99 1.08 19.66
C LYS A 14 -3.71 2.53 19.30
N THR A 15 -4.73 3.28 18.95
CA THR A 15 -4.59 4.69 18.58
C THR A 15 -4.26 5.54 19.80
N VAL A 16 -3.57 6.66 19.59
CA VAL A 16 -3.32 7.65 20.65
C VAL A 16 -4.64 8.15 21.22
N LYS A 17 -5.60 8.49 20.34
CA LYS A 17 -6.94 8.95 20.72
C LYS A 17 -7.65 7.99 21.69
N ALA A 18 -7.63 6.68 21.40
CA ALA A 18 -8.28 5.67 22.24
C ALA A 18 -7.56 5.43 23.59
N ARG A 19 -6.26 5.76 23.68
CA ARG A 19 -5.54 5.78 24.96
C ARG A 19 -5.87 7.04 25.73
N ASN A 20 -5.70 8.21 25.10
CA ASN A 20 -5.84 9.50 25.75
C ASN A 20 -7.26 9.75 26.29
N SER A 21 -8.29 9.14 25.67
CA SER A 21 -9.65 9.18 26.22
C SER A 21 -9.82 8.47 27.55
N LYS A 22 -8.88 7.59 27.92
CA LYS A 22 -8.86 6.83 29.19
C LYS A 22 -7.85 7.39 30.20
N VAL A 23 -7.09 8.41 29.82
CA VAL A 23 -6.09 9.04 30.69
C VAL A 23 -6.71 10.30 31.27
N HIS A 24 -6.80 10.36 32.60
CA HIS A 24 -7.33 11.50 33.31
C HIS A 24 -6.33 12.66 33.38
N ASP A 25 -5.08 12.36 33.70
CA ASP A 25 -4.04 13.38 33.82
C ASP A 25 -3.63 13.91 32.44
N PRO A 26 -3.80 15.22 32.15
CA PRO A 26 -3.33 15.80 30.90
C PRO A 26 -1.82 15.65 30.67
N ALA A 27 -1.00 15.58 31.72
CA ALA A 27 0.46 15.42 31.60
C ALA A 27 0.87 14.02 31.09
N ASP A 28 -0.01 13.03 31.26
CA ASP A 28 0.23 11.64 30.81
C ASP A 28 -0.38 11.35 29.42
N LYS A 29 -1.02 12.35 28.80
CA LYS A 29 -1.55 12.22 27.44
C LYS A 29 -0.40 12.18 26.44
N VAL A 30 -0.47 11.19 25.55
CA VAL A 30 0.53 11.01 24.50
C VAL A 30 0.25 12.02 23.39
N PRO A 31 1.27 12.67 22.80
CA PRO A 31 1.07 13.61 21.70
C PRO A 31 0.34 12.96 20.53
N GLU A 32 -0.62 13.69 19.92
CA GLU A 32 -1.40 13.18 18.79
C GLU A 32 -0.57 12.94 17.53
N SER A 33 0.62 13.55 17.43
CA SER A 33 1.58 13.35 16.33
C SER A 33 2.02 11.90 16.13
N PHE A 34 1.92 11.04 17.16
CA PHE A 34 2.31 9.63 17.06
C PHE A 34 1.26 8.75 16.36
N GLU A 35 0.00 9.21 16.17
CA GLU A 35 -1.16 8.48 15.61
C GLU A 35 -1.58 7.22 16.40
N HIS A 36 -0.62 6.32 16.68
CA HIS A 36 -0.78 5.10 17.46
C HIS A 36 0.12 5.09 18.69
N TYR A 37 -0.50 4.81 19.83
CA TYR A 37 0.20 4.58 21.09
C TYR A 37 0.99 3.27 21.09
N ALA A 38 0.40 2.19 20.57
CA ALA A 38 1.02 0.88 20.58
C ALA A 38 0.72 0.11 19.29
N ARG A 39 1.70 -0.62 18.78
CA ARG A 39 1.56 -1.50 17.61
C ARG A 39 2.23 -2.85 17.88
N ARG A 40 1.51 -3.92 17.53
CA ARG A 40 2.05 -5.29 17.48
C ARG A 40 2.45 -5.61 16.05
N LEU A 41 3.70 -6.02 15.91
CA LEU A 41 4.29 -6.52 14.69
C LEU A 41 4.53 -8.03 14.82
N GLU A 42 4.22 -8.78 13.78
CA GLU A 42 4.51 -10.21 13.70
C GLU A 42 5.22 -10.54 12.40
N CYS A 43 6.01 -11.60 12.38
CA CYS A 43 6.65 -12.08 11.16
C CYS A 43 5.58 -12.29 10.06
N ILE A 44 5.92 -11.99 8.81
CA ILE A 44 5.02 -12.30 7.67
C ILE A 44 4.65 -13.79 7.58
N HIS A 45 5.49 -14.65 8.17
CA HIS A 45 5.30 -16.09 8.24
C HIS A 45 4.47 -16.55 9.45
N ALA A 46 4.00 -15.60 10.27
CA ALA A 46 3.20 -15.89 11.45
C ALA A 46 1.78 -16.34 11.11
N GLY A 47 1.24 -17.16 12.01
CA GLY A 47 -0.10 -17.71 11.96
C GLY A 47 -0.19 -19.03 11.19
N LYS A 48 -1.31 -19.69 11.40
CA LYS A 48 -1.65 -20.96 10.75
C LYS A 48 -2.21 -20.68 9.37
N TYR A 49 -1.78 -21.47 8.39
CA TYR A 49 -2.40 -21.44 7.08
C TYR A 49 -3.86 -21.91 7.19
N LYS A 50 -4.77 -21.16 6.57
CA LYS A 50 -6.17 -21.57 6.42
C LYS A 50 -6.45 -21.81 4.94
N LEU A 51 -6.77 -23.05 4.60
CA LEU A 51 -7.27 -23.40 3.26
C LEU A 51 -8.54 -22.60 2.99
N ARG A 52 -8.60 -21.90 1.85
CA ARG A 52 -9.78 -21.13 1.43
C ARG A 52 -10.63 -21.85 0.39
N GLU A 53 -10.13 -22.91 -0.23
CA GLU A 53 -10.78 -23.60 -1.34
C GLU A 53 -10.57 -25.12 -1.25
N THR A 54 -11.59 -25.89 -1.64
CA THR A 54 -11.55 -27.35 -1.85
C THR A 54 -11.10 -27.72 -3.28
N GLY A 55 -10.51 -26.76 -4.01
CA GLY A 55 -10.22 -26.89 -5.43
C GLY A 55 -9.02 -27.82 -5.73
N LYS A 56 -9.03 -28.44 -6.91
CA LYS A 56 -8.00 -29.39 -7.39
C LYS A 56 -6.66 -28.74 -7.82
N ARG A 57 -6.54 -27.41 -7.75
CA ARG A 57 -5.30 -26.71 -8.19
C ARG A 57 -4.14 -27.11 -7.28
N LEU A 58 -2.98 -27.41 -7.88
CA LEU A 58 -1.78 -27.77 -7.13
C LEU A 58 -1.42 -26.64 -6.15
N ARG A 59 -1.16 -27.04 -4.91
CA ARG A 59 -0.88 -26.17 -3.76
C ARG A 59 0.17 -25.11 -4.08
N GLN A 60 -0.19 -23.83 -3.97
CA GLN A 60 0.81 -22.78 -3.81
C GLN A 60 1.37 -22.84 -2.39
N GLN A 61 2.69 -22.78 -2.25
CA GLN A 61 3.35 -22.76 -0.95
C GLN A 61 2.88 -21.53 -0.16
N SER A 62 2.27 -21.77 1.00
CA SER A 62 1.82 -20.71 1.90
C SER A 62 3.01 -20.05 2.58
N CYS A 63 3.00 -18.73 2.69
CA CYS A 63 3.97 -18.03 3.54
C CYS A 63 3.69 -18.26 5.03
N GLN A 64 2.50 -18.68 5.44
CA GLN A 64 2.15 -18.91 6.85
C GLN A 64 2.62 -20.30 7.30
N ILE A 65 3.66 -20.32 8.15
CA ILE A 65 4.30 -21.52 8.71
C ILE A 65 4.37 -21.46 10.23
N GLU A 66 3.45 -20.73 10.84
CA GLU A 66 3.32 -20.62 12.30
C GLU A 66 4.57 -20.04 12.98
N CYS A 67 5.28 -19.11 12.31
CA CYS A 67 6.44 -18.45 12.90
C CYS A 67 6.06 -17.69 14.19
N PRO A 68 6.77 -17.91 15.32
CA PRO A 68 6.41 -17.31 16.61
C PRO A 68 6.92 -15.87 16.79
N ALA A 69 7.83 -15.40 15.92
CA ALA A 69 8.48 -14.11 16.07
C ALA A 69 7.49 -12.93 16.06
N GLN A 70 7.45 -12.19 17.17
CA GLN A 70 6.55 -11.06 17.39
C GLN A 70 7.20 -9.98 18.28
N ILE A 71 6.92 -8.72 17.93
CA ILE A 71 7.45 -7.54 18.60
C ILE A 71 6.29 -6.60 18.92
N ASN A 72 6.22 -6.09 20.14
CA ASN A 72 5.33 -4.98 20.48
C ASN A 72 6.15 -3.72 20.74
N ALA A 73 5.76 -2.64 20.07
CA ALA A 73 6.30 -1.31 20.30
C ALA A 73 5.19 -0.42 20.87
N CYS A 74 5.52 0.43 21.83
CA CYS A 74 4.63 1.48 22.28
C CYS A 74 5.39 2.75 22.63
N VAL A 75 4.67 3.87 22.59
CA VAL A 75 5.19 5.18 22.99
C VAL A 75 5.31 5.20 24.52
N ARG A 76 6.44 5.66 25.04
CA ARG A 76 6.68 5.88 26.47
C ARG A 76 7.36 7.22 26.67
N ARG A 77 7.08 7.84 27.82
CA ARG A 77 7.81 9.01 28.30
C ARG A 77 9.18 8.55 28.80
N VAL A 78 10.23 9.31 28.49
CA VAL A 78 11.60 8.97 28.89
C VAL A 78 12.19 10.08 29.75
N GLY A 79 12.64 9.68 30.94
CA GLY A 79 13.28 10.57 31.90
C GLY A 79 12.27 11.44 32.66
N THR A 80 12.78 12.49 33.27
CA THR A 80 12.03 13.49 34.03
C THR A 80 11.42 14.59 33.15
N ASP A 81 11.82 14.67 31.87
CA ASP A 81 11.27 15.66 30.94
C ASP A 81 9.84 15.26 30.51
N PRO A 82 8.82 16.08 30.84
CA PRO A 82 7.44 15.78 30.50
C PRO A 82 7.15 15.77 28.99
N SER A 83 7.99 16.42 28.18
CA SER A 83 7.79 16.57 26.74
C SER A 83 8.47 15.51 25.91
N ARG A 84 9.36 14.69 26.50
CA ARG A 84 10.15 13.72 25.76
C ARG A 84 9.47 12.35 25.68
N TRP A 85 8.88 12.07 24.53
CA TRP A 85 8.27 10.77 24.20
C TRP A 85 9.13 10.01 23.20
N VAL A 86 9.31 8.70 23.44
CA VAL A 86 10.01 7.81 22.50
C VAL A 86 9.20 6.55 22.23
N VAL A 87 9.44 5.92 21.09
CA VAL A 87 8.93 4.58 20.81
C VAL A 87 9.86 3.56 21.45
N CYS A 88 9.34 2.76 22.37
CA CYS A 88 10.08 1.66 22.95
C CYS A 88 9.50 0.32 22.50
N VAL A 89 10.39 -0.64 22.24
CA VAL A 89 10.01 -2.05 22.22
C VAL A 89 9.70 -2.44 23.67
N THR A 90 8.44 -2.81 23.94
CA THR A 90 7.98 -3.09 25.32
C THR A 90 7.94 -4.56 25.65
N LYS A 91 7.56 -5.39 24.68
CA LYS A 91 7.51 -6.84 24.85
C LYS A 91 7.97 -7.52 23.57
N ILE A 92 9.06 -8.26 23.66
CA ILE A 92 9.40 -9.34 22.73
C ILE A 92 8.63 -10.54 23.27
N VAL A 93 7.50 -10.89 22.65
CA VAL A 93 6.52 -11.77 23.32
C VAL A 93 6.92 -13.24 23.27
N VAL A 94 7.80 -13.69 22.36
CA VAL A 94 8.18 -15.11 22.32
C VAL A 94 9.65 -15.35 21.96
N SER A 95 10.21 -14.75 20.90
CA SER A 95 11.67 -14.73 20.64
C SER A 95 11.95 -13.92 19.37
N LEU A 96 13.18 -13.43 19.21
CA LEU A 96 13.71 -13.06 17.89
C LEU A 96 14.05 -14.31 17.05
N GLU A 97 13.72 -15.51 17.55
CA GLU A 97 14.00 -16.75 16.87
C GLU A 97 12.93 -16.99 15.82
N HIS A 98 13.43 -17.31 14.64
CA HIS A 98 12.61 -17.68 13.51
C HIS A 98 12.73 -19.18 13.33
N ASN A 99 11.59 -19.85 13.14
CA ASN A 99 11.55 -21.25 12.71
C ASN A 99 11.80 -21.40 11.20
N HIS A 100 12.40 -20.39 10.57
CA HIS A 100 12.73 -20.34 9.16
C HIS A 100 14.01 -19.54 8.96
N PRO A 101 14.73 -19.73 7.84
CA PRO A 101 15.90 -18.93 7.52
C PRO A 101 15.57 -17.44 7.47
N VAL A 102 16.39 -16.63 8.14
CA VAL A 102 16.38 -15.17 8.05
C VAL A 102 17.73 -14.73 7.54
N SER A 103 17.76 -14.06 6.40
CA SER A 103 18.98 -13.51 5.84
C SER A 103 18.68 -12.20 5.10
N GLU A 104 19.70 -11.35 5.02
CA GLU A 104 19.63 -10.12 4.25
C GLU A 104 19.24 -10.36 2.79
N SER A 105 19.76 -11.43 2.19
CA SER A 105 19.42 -11.81 0.83
C SER A 105 17.94 -12.13 0.69
N LEU A 106 17.36 -12.94 1.59
CA LEU A 106 15.92 -13.25 1.58
C LEU A 106 15.07 -11.99 1.79
N PHE A 107 15.50 -11.09 2.65
CA PHE A 107 14.82 -9.82 2.87
C PHE A 107 14.80 -8.95 1.62
N LYS A 108 15.97 -8.73 0.98
CA LYS A 108 16.11 -7.93 -0.24
C LYS A 108 15.33 -8.53 -1.40
N HIS A 109 15.32 -9.86 -1.53
CA HIS A 109 14.61 -10.57 -2.59
C HIS A 109 13.13 -10.84 -2.27
N HIS A 110 12.62 -10.43 -1.12
CA HIS A 110 11.19 -10.60 -0.87
C HIS A 110 10.38 -9.72 -1.85
N PRO A 111 9.31 -10.22 -2.50
CA PRO A 111 8.54 -9.45 -3.50
C PRO A 111 8.12 -8.06 -3.01
N ARG A 112 7.64 -7.95 -1.76
CA ARG A 112 7.27 -6.65 -1.16
C ARG A 112 8.46 -5.71 -0.86
N THR A 113 9.67 -6.24 -0.72
CA THR A 113 10.89 -5.41 -0.58
C THR A 113 11.33 -4.93 -1.95
N ARG A 114 11.44 -5.85 -2.93
CA ARG A 114 11.77 -5.53 -4.33
C ARG A 114 10.79 -4.59 -5.02
N LEU A 115 9.54 -4.51 -4.57
CA LEU A 115 8.53 -3.59 -5.10
C LEU A 115 8.51 -2.21 -4.40
N SER A 116 9.35 -2.01 -3.38
CA SER A 116 9.43 -0.75 -2.64
C SER A 116 10.18 0.28 -3.46
N ILE A 117 9.50 1.33 -3.89
CA ILE A 117 10.16 2.47 -4.56
C ILE A 117 10.40 3.51 -3.45
N PRO A 118 11.59 4.12 -3.36
CA PRO A 118 11.85 5.18 -2.40
C PRO A 118 10.82 6.32 -2.53
N ASP A 119 10.37 6.87 -1.41
CA ASP A 119 9.32 7.89 -1.39
C ASP A 119 9.73 9.16 -2.17
N GLU A 120 11.02 9.51 -2.14
CA GLU A 120 11.60 10.61 -2.93
C GLU A 120 11.42 10.39 -4.44
N VAL A 121 11.72 9.18 -4.93
CA VAL A 121 11.54 8.83 -6.34
C VAL A 121 10.06 8.85 -6.73
N VAL A 122 9.18 8.35 -5.85
CA VAL A 122 7.72 8.42 -6.08
C VAL A 122 7.24 9.86 -6.16
N HIS A 123 7.74 10.72 -5.28
CA HIS A 123 7.40 12.14 -5.24
C HIS A 123 7.82 12.84 -6.54
N THR A 124 9.06 12.67 -6.97
CA THR A 124 9.56 13.26 -8.22
C THR A 124 8.82 12.73 -9.43
N VAL A 125 8.54 11.42 -9.49
CA VAL A 125 7.73 10.83 -10.56
C VAL A 125 6.33 11.45 -10.63
N SER A 126 5.71 11.71 -9.47
CA SER A 126 4.41 12.39 -9.41
C SER A 126 4.46 13.81 -9.99
N ILE A 127 5.50 14.58 -9.65
CA ILE A 127 5.72 15.93 -10.20
C ILE A 127 5.93 15.87 -11.72
N VAL A 128 6.87 15.03 -12.17
CA VAL A 128 7.24 14.88 -13.58
C VAL A 128 6.06 14.37 -14.42
N GLN A 129 5.23 13.49 -13.86
CA GLN A 129 4.00 13.03 -14.48
C GLN A 129 2.96 14.16 -14.60
N LYS A 130 2.79 14.98 -13.56
CA LYS A 130 1.89 16.16 -13.59
C LYS A 130 2.35 17.20 -14.60
N ALA A 131 3.66 17.34 -14.81
CA ALA A 131 4.25 18.20 -15.83
C ALA A 131 4.12 17.64 -17.26
N GLY A 132 3.45 16.50 -17.45
CA GLY A 132 3.16 15.93 -18.77
C GLY A 132 4.34 15.17 -19.40
N ALA A 133 5.34 14.78 -18.61
CA ALA A 133 6.49 14.05 -19.15
C ALA A 133 6.10 12.70 -19.78
N LYS A 134 6.84 12.32 -20.81
CA LYS A 134 6.62 11.06 -21.52
C LYS A 134 6.98 9.87 -20.62
N LYS A 135 6.23 8.78 -20.75
CA LYS A 135 6.43 7.53 -19.98
C LYS A 135 7.86 6.99 -20.05
N LYS A 136 8.52 7.11 -21.21
CA LYS A 136 9.91 6.67 -21.40
C LYS A 136 10.88 7.43 -20.48
N THR A 137 10.70 8.75 -20.36
CA THR A 137 11.50 9.60 -19.49
C THR A 137 11.27 9.27 -18.02
N ILE A 138 10.01 9.08 -17.61
CA ILE A 138 9.66 8.66 -16.25
C ILE A 138 10.28 7.29 -15.92
N HIS A 139 10.21 6.35 -16.86
CA HIS A 139 10.80 5.03 -16.69
C HIS A 139 12.33 5.12 -16.52
N GLN A 140 13.00 5.86 -17.40
CA GLN A 140 14.45 6.07 -17.35
C GLN A 140 14.89 6.66 -16.00
N TYR A 141 14.20 7.72 -15.54
CA TYR A 141 14.46 8.32 -14.23
C TYR A 141 14.40 7.29 -13.09
N ILE A 142 13.40 6.40 -13.11
CA ILE A 142 13.28 5.39 -12.05
C ILE A 142 14.40 4.34 -12.15
N LEU A 143 14.87 3.99 -13.36
CA LEU A 143 16.01 3.07 -13.52
C LEU A 143 17.31 3.65 -12.95
N GLU A 144 17.50 4.96 -13.10
CA GLU A 144 18.69 5.68 -12.66
C GLU A 144 18.70 5.94 -11.15
N ASN A 145 17.51 6.04 -10.53
CA ASN A 145 17.36 6.43 -9.13
C ASN A 145 16.86 5.29 -8.22
N CYS A 146 16.72 4.06 -8.72
CA CYS A 146 16.36 2.88 -7.92
C CYS A 146 17.31 1.71 -8.16
N ASP A 147 17.58 0.92 -7.12
CA ASP A 147 18.44 -0.27 -7.25
C ASP A 147 17.88 -1.28 -8.26
N ARG A 148 18.78 -2.03 -8.92
CA ARG A 148 18.45 -3.00 -9.98
C ARG A 148 17.44 -4.08 -9.57
N LEU A 149 17.34 -4.40 -8.28
CA LEU A 149 16.33 -5.32 -7.73
C LEU A 149 14.89 -4.80 -7.88
N HIS A 150 14.72 -3.48 -7.99
CA HIS A 150 13.44 -2.79 -8.12
C HIS A 150 13.00 -2.64 -9.59
N ILE A 151 13.91 -2.71 -10.56
CA ILE A 151 13.65 -2.41 -11.98
C ILE A 151 12.53 -3.29 -12.60
N ARG A 152 12.57 -4.61 -12.39
CA ARG A 152 11.50 -5.54 -12.88
C ARG A 152 10.15 -5.33 -12.19
N ALA A 153 10.18 -4.82 -10.96
CA ALA A 153 9.06 -4.68 -10.06
C ALA A 153 8.34 -3.33 -10.24
N VAL A 154 9.13 -2.29 -10.54
CA VAL A 154 8.72 -0.93 -10.89
C VAL A 154 7.81 -0.90 -12.11
N ALA A 155 8.07 -1.71 -13.14
CA ALA A 155 7.27 -1.70 -14.38
C ALA A 155 5.77 -1.92 -14.12
N HIS A 156 5.41 -2.86 -13.25
CA HIS A 156 4.01 -3.13 -12.88
C HIS A 156 3.40 -2.04 -12.00
N LYS A 157 4.14 -1.51 -11.02
CA LYS A 157 3.67 -0.43 -10.13
C LYS A 157 3.49 0.89 -10.88
N LEU A 158 4.42 1.20 -11.78
CA LEU A 158 4.39 2.37 -12.66
C LEU A 158 3.21 2.30 -13.64
N ALA A 159 2.92 1.12 -14.20
CA ALA A 159 1.72 0.92 -15.02
C ALA A 159 0.43 1.23 -14.22
N GLY A 160 0.36 0.85 -12.94
CA GLY A 160 -0.73 1.19 -12.04
C GLY A 160 -0.86 2.69 -11.77
N LEU A 161 0.25 3.37 -11.43
CA LEU A 161 0.27 4.83 -11.18
C LEU A 161 -0.11 5.64 -12.43
N ILE A 162 0.36 5.21 -13.61
CA ILE A 162 0.01 5.80 -14.89
C ILE A 162 -1.48 5.58 -15.24
N GLN A 163 -2.05 4.41 -14.91
CA GLN A 163 -3.47 4.14 -15.14
C GLN A 163 -4.37 4.93 -14.17
N ALA A 164 -3.96 5.09 -12.91
CA ALA A 164 -4.70 5.87 -11.92
C ALA A 164 -4.75 7.37 -12.28
N GLY A 165 -3.64 7.94 -12.75
CA GLY A 165 -3.59 9.34 -13.21
C GLY A 165 -4.46 9.63 -14.44
N ARG A 166 -4.71 8.63 -15.31
CA ARG A 166 -5.59 8.77 -16.48
C ARG A 166 -7.08 8.79 -16.13
N ARG A 167 -7.50 8.10 -15.06
CA ARG A 167 -8.91 8.09 -14.62
C ARG A 167 -9.32 9.43 -13.99
N GLY A 168 -8.41 10.13 -13.32
CA GLY A 168 -8.66 11.48 -12.78
C GLY A 168 -8.74 12.58 -13.84
N ALA A 169 -8.22 12.34 -15.06
CA ALA A 169 -8.28 13.30 -16.16
C ALA A 169 -9.54 13.14 -17.04
N GLN A 170 -10.32 12.06 -16.88
CA GLN A 170 -11.54 11.80 -17.68
C GLN A 170 -12.84 12.21 -16.96
N SER A 171 -12.79 12.66 -15.71
CA SER A 171 -13.97 13.08 -14.94
C SER A 171 -14.24 14.60 -14.96
N GLY A 172 -13.68 15.33 -15.93
CA GLY A 172 -13.81 16.79 -16.00
C GLY A 172 -13.86 17.32 -17.43
N ALA A 173 -14.98 17.12 -18.12
CA ALA A 173 -15.36 17.97 -19.26
C ALA A 173 -16.90 18.03 -19.36
N PRO A 174 -17.51 19.22 -19.40
CA PRO A 174 -18.96 19.39 -19.43
C PRO A 174 -19.52 19.12 -20.83
N GLY A 175 -20.79 18.69 -20.86
CA GLY A 175 -21.48 18.26 -22.06
C GLY A 175 -21.62 19.34 -23.13
N SER A 176 -21.36 18.94 -24.37
CA SER A 176 -21.82 19.67 -25.56
C SER A 176 -23.04 18.95 -26.12
N SER A 177 -24.19 19.59 -25.95
CA SER A 177 -25.49 19.25 -26.52
C SER A 177 -25.35 18.99 -28.03
N ARG A 178 -25.74 17.80 -28.49
CA ARG A 178 -26.10 17.57 -29.91
C ARG A 178 -27.61 17.43 -29.99
N VAL A 179 -28.21 18.44 -30.61
CA VAL A 179 -29.58 18.45 -31.12
C VAL A 179 -29.80 17.22 -32.00
N SER A 180 -30.73 16.36 -31.59
CA SER A 180 -31.25 15.26 -32.42
C SER A 180 -32.41 15.79 -33.25
N GLN A 181 -32.20 15.97 -34.55
CA GLN A 181 -33.30 16.07 -35.51
C GLN A 181 -33.76 14.65 -35.84
N SER A 182 -34.95 14.29 -35.37
CA SER A 182 -35.66 13.07 -35.71
C SER A 182 -36.38 13.24 -37.06
N GLY A 183 -35.94 12.49 -38.07
CA GLY A 183 -36.66 12.35 -39.34
C GLY A 183 -37.76 11.31 -39.22
N ALA A 184 -39.01 11.74 -39.35
CA ALA A 184 -40.16 10.90 -39.63
C ALA A 184 -41.04 11.61 -40.65
N ALA A 185 -41.03 11.14 -41.89
CA ALA A 185 -42.01 11.53 -42.90
C ALA A 185 -42.36 10.30 -43.74
N THR A 186 -43.61 9.89 -43.56
CA THR A 186 -44.36 8.86 -44.25
C THR A 186 -44.52 9.20 -45.75
N ARG A 187 -44.37 8.20 -46.64
CA ARG A 187 -44.71 8.35 -48.06
C ARG A 187 -45.97 7.57 -48.36
N ALA A 188 -47.03 8.31 -48.70
CA ALA A 188 -48.32 7.80 -49.12
C ALA A 188 -48.32 7.39 -50.60
N LYS A 189 -49.19 6.41 -50.84
CA LYS A 189 -49.71 5.80 -52.07
C LYS A 189 -49.66 6.63 -53.36
N THR A 190 -49.32 5.95 -54.46
CA THR A 190 -49.79 6.28 -55.81
C THR A 190 -50.36 4.99 -56.40
N GLU A 191 -51.69 4.93 -56.50
CA GLU A 191 -52.42 3.95 -57.30
C GLU A 191 -52.48 4.50 -58.75
N MET A 192 -52.24 3.62 -59.73
CA MET A 192 -52.50 3.89 -61.14
C MET A 192 -53.89 3.37 -61.51
N GLY A 193 -54.63 4.14 -62.30
CA GLY A 193 -55.85 3.67 -62.97
C GLY A 193 -56.43 4.74 -63.89
N GLN A 194 -56.17 4.61 -65.19
CA GLN A 194 -56.82 5.35 -66.26
C GLN A 194 -58.14 4.66 -66.67
N SER A 195 -59.06 5.49 -67.16
CA SER A 195 -60.35 5.22 -67.84
C SER A 195 -61.58 5.27 -66.95
#